data_AF-A0A831VEY5-F1
#
_entry.id   AF-A0A831VEY5-F1
#
_cell.length_a   1.000
_cell.length_b   1.000
_cell.length_c   1.000
_cell.angle_alpha   90.00
_cell.angle_beta   90.00
_cell.angle_gamma   90.00
#
_symmetry.space_group_name_H-M   'P 1'
#
loop_
_entity.id
_entity.type
_entity.pdbx_description
1 polymer ?
#
loop_
_entity_poly.entity_id
_entity_poly.type
_entity_poly.pdbx_seq_one_letter_code
_entity_poly.pdbx_strand_id
1 'polypeptide(L)' 'MPALLWHLQRRGGGGRGAVVSVRTRDICGVDRRCGMAVRELMMRLVERGLAKRHKRGVYLIERAAVEEVLSALKEWI' A
#
# COMPACT_ATOMS: atom_id res chain seq x y z
N MET A 1 1.23 9.32 -6.44
CA MET A 1 1.39 8.03 -7.16
C MET A 1 0.05 7.34 -7.36
N PRO A 2 -0.56 7.46 -8.55
CA PRO A 2 -1.88 6.89 -8.86
C PRO A 2 -1.92 5.35 -8.78
N ALA A 3 -0.81 4.68 -9.10
CA ALA A 3 -0.77 3.22 -9.18
C ALA A 3 -1.02 2.51 -7.84
N LEU A 4 -0.56 3.07 -6.71
CA LEU A 4 -0.82 2.50 -5.39
C LEU A 4 -2.28 2.69 -4.96
N LEU A 5 -2.85 3.88 -5.19
CA LEU A 5 -4.26 4.16 -4.92
C LEU A 5 -5.16 3.21 -5.72
N TRP A 6 -4.84 3.01 -7.00
CA TRP A 6 -5.58 2.10 -7.86
C TRP A 6 -5.48 0.64 -7.41
N HIS A 7 -4.28 0.18 -7.00
CA HIS A 7 -4.10 -1.17 -6.45
C HIS A 7 -4.95 -1.41 -5.20
N LEU A 8 -5.00 -0.41 -4.30
CA LEU A 8 -5.79 -0.48 -3.07
C LEU A 8 -7.29 -0.43 -3.34
N GLN A 9 -7.77 0.44 -4.23
CA GLN A 9 -9.18 0.50 -4.59
C GLN A 9 -9.65 -0.80 -5.26
N ARG A 10 -8.85 -1.35 -6.19
CA ARG A 10 -9.21 -2.59 -6.90
C ARG A 10 -9.20 -3.81 -5.98
N ARG A 11 -8.28 -3.90 -5.02
CA ARG A 11 -8.21 -5.03 -4.08
C ARG A 11 -9.06 -4.85 -2.82
N GLY A 12 -9.37 -3.62 -2.44
CA GLY A 12 -10.28 -3.25 -1.35
C GLY A 12 -11.72 -3.65 -1.64
N GLY A 13 -12.16 -3.61 -2.90
CA GLY A 13 -13.56 -3.89 -3.26
C GLY A 13 -13.99 -5.35 -3.39
N GLY A 14 -13.08 -6.35 -3.54
CA GLY A 14 -13.53 -7.66 -4.07
C GLY A 14 -12.71 -8.92 -3.76
N GLY A 15 -11.86 -8.96 -2.73
CA GLY A 15 -11.06 -10.16 -2.40
C GLY A 15 -11.49 -10.85 -1.11
N ARG A 16 -11.50 -12.19 -1.07
CA ARG A 16 -11.66 -12.98 0.16
C ARG A 16 -10.42 -12.82 1.06
N GLY A 17 -10.59 -12.31 2.29
CA GLY A 17 -9.55 -12.26 3.33
C GLY A 17 -9.53 -10.94 4.11
N ALA A 18 -9.10 -10.96 5.38
CA ALA A 18 -9.10 -9.80 6.28
C ALA A 18 -8.08 -8.70 5.93
N VAL A 19 -7.10 -9.01 5.06
CA VAL A 19 -5.97 -8.14 4.74
C VAL A 19 -5.77 -7.98 3.24
N VAL A 20 -5.27 -6.82 2.83
CA VAL A 20 -4.82 -6.49 1.49
C VAL A 20 -3.30 -6.58 1.46
N SER A 21 -2.75 -7.43 0.59
CA SER A 21 -1.31 -7.48 0.34
C SER A 21 -0.89 -6.49 -0.74
N VAL A 22 0.07 -5.65 -0.40
CA VAL A 22 0.72 -4.69 -1.28
C VAL A 22 2.14 -5.16 -1.55
N ARG A 23 2.41 -5.51 -2.81
CA ARG A 23 3.75 -5.88 -3.27
C ARG A 23 4.30 -4.74 -4.11
N THR A 24 5.43 -4.17 -3.71
CA THR A 24 6.08 -3.08 -4.45
C THR A 24 6.37 -3.46 -5.90
N ARG A 25 6.70 -4.74 -6.16
CA ARG A 25 6.97 -5.24 -7.52
C ARG A 25 5.72 -5.30 -8.40
N ASP A 26 4.54 -5.48 -7.83
CA ASP A 26 3.27 -5.50 -8.59
C ASP A 26 2.88 -4.08 -9.03
N ILE A 27 3.39 -3.05 -8.34
CA ILE A 27 3.10 -1.63 -8.62
C ILE A 27 4.19 -1.00 -9.50
N CYS A 28 5.45 -1.23 -9.15
CA CYS A 28 6.60 -0.56 -9.76
C CYS A 28 7.39 -1.41 -10.76
N GLY A 29 7.10 -2.71 -10.85
CA GLY A 29 7.89 -3.63 -11.68
C GLY A 29 9.38 -3.59 -11.34
N VAL A 30 10.20 -3.17 -12.31
CA VAL A 30 11.67 -3.03 -12.18
C VAL A 30 12.12 -1.58 -11.95
N ASP A 31 11.20 -0.60 -11.91
CA ASP A 31 11.55 0.80 -11.71
C ASP A 31 12.02 1.04 -10.26
N ARG A 32 13.31 1.31 -10.11
CA ARG A 32 13.95 1.58 -8.81
C ARG A 32 13.48 2.88 -8.17
N ARG A 33 13.18 3.93 -8.95
CA ARG A 33 12.69 5.22 -8.42
C ARG A 33 11.29 5.07 -7.86
N CYS A 34 10.41 4.41 -8.60
CA CYS A 34 9.09 4.03 -8.10
C CYS A 34 9.21 3.17 -6.84
N GLY A 35 10.09 2.15 -6.86
CA GLY A 35 10.28 1.25 -5.73
C GLY A 35 10.71 1.96 -4.44
N MET A 36 11.59 2.97 -4.55
CA MET A 36 11.99 3.79 -3.40
C MET A 36 10.83 4.66 -2.89
N ALA A 37 10.11 5.33 -3.79
CA ALA A 37 8.97 6.16 -3.42
C ALA A 37 7.86 5.34 -2.73
N VAL A 38 7.52 4.16 -3.26
CA VAL A 38 6.53 3.26 -2.64
C VAL A 38 7.04 2.78 -1.29
N ARG A 39 8.33 2.44 -1.17
CA ARG A 39 8.90 2.01 0.10
C ARG A 39 8.79 3.10 1.17
N GLU A 40 9.13 4.34 0.85
CA GLU A 40 9.04 5.46 1.79
C GLU A 40 7.60 5.68 2.25
N LEU A 41 6.67 5.74 1.31
CA LEU A 41 5.26 5.93 1.57
C LEU A 41 4.66 4.80 2.43
N MET A 42 5.00 3.55 2.11
CA MET A 42 4.55 2.40 2.89
C MET A 42 5.19 2.36 4.28
N MET A 43 6.42 2.83 4.45
CA MET A 43 7.03 2.96 5.77
C MET A 43 6.31 4.00 6.63
N ARG A 44 5.90 5.15 6.07
CA ARG A 44 5.07 6.13 6.79
C ARG A 44 3.73 5.55 7.23
N LEU A 45 3.09 4.72 6.40
CA LEU A 45 1.88 3.99 6.80
C LEU A 45 2.13 2.98 7.92
N VAL A 46 3.30 2.32 7.92
CA VAL A 46 3.71 1.41 8.98
C VAL A 46 3.95 2.15 10.30
N GLU A 47 4.60 3.31 10.26
CA GLU A 47 4.83 4.17 11.43
C GLU A 47 3.52 4.67 12.03
N ARG A 48 2.50 4.94 11.20
CA ARG A 48 1.14 5.27 11.65
C ARG A 48 0.32 4.07 12.12
N GLY A 49 0.84 2.85 12.03
CA GLY A 49 0.11 1.62 12.40
C GLY A 49 -0.96 1.17 11.39
N LEU A 50 -1.07 1.83 10.23
CA LEU A 50 -2.07 1.53 9.20
C LEU A 50 -1.65 0.40 8.26
N ALA A 51 -0.36 0.05 8.28
CA ALA A 51 0.19 -1.06 7.51
C ALA A 51 1.19 -1.86 8.36
N LYS A 52 1.36 -3.13 8.02
CA LYS A 52 2.38 -4.00 8.61
C LYS A 52 3.34 -4.49 7.54
N ARG A 53 4.64 -4.35 7.77
CA ARG A 53 5.65 -4.94 6.90
C ARG A 53 5.70 -6.45 7.14
N HIS A 54 5.41 -7.24 6.11
CA HIS A 54 5.48 -8.70 6.20
C HIS A 54 6.85 -9.24 5.75
N LYS A 55 7.32 -8.77 4.58
CA LYS A 55 8.63 -9.10 4.02
C LYS A 55 9.20 -7.88 3.29
N ARG A 56 10.44 -7.94 2.81
CA ARG A 56 11.01 -6.85 1.98
C ARG A 56 10.14 -6.65 0.73
N GLY A 57 9.62 -5.44 0.55
CA GLY A 57 8.75 -5.09 -0.57
C GLY A 57 7.34 -5.68 -0.49
N VAL A 58 6.93 -6.24 0.65
CA VAL A 58 5.59 -6.77 0.87
C VAL A 58 5.01 -6.23 2.18
N TYR A 59 3.87 -5.58 2.07
CA TYR A 59 3.14 -4.96 3.16
C TYR A 59 1.72 -5.49 3.21
N LEU A 60 1.15 -5.50 4.40
CA LEU A 60 -0.21 -5.92 4.67
C LEU A 60 -0.96 -4.73 5.25
N ILE A 61 -2.16 -4.50 4.75
CA ILE A 61 -3.08 -3.49 5.25
C ILE A 61 -4.34 -4.22 5.66
N GLU A 62 -4.87 -3.95 6.84
CA GLU A 62 -6.17 -4.50 7.24
C GLU A 62 -7.26 -3.89 6.37
N ARG A 63 -8.25 -4.69 5.95
CA ARG A 63 -9.35 -4.18 5.12
C ARG A 63 -10.11 -3.03 5.79
N ALA A 64 -10.29 -3.11 7.11
CA ALA A 64 -10.90 -2.05 7.90
C ALA A 64 -10.13 -0.71 7.80
N ALA A 65 -8.81 -0.78 7.64
CA ALA A 65 -7.94 0.38 7.51
C ALA A 65 -7.77 0.88 6.06
N VAL A 66 -8.38 0.23 5.05
CA VAL A 66 -8.17 0.63 3.64
C VAL A 66 -8.66 2.04 3.36
N GLU A 67 -9.84 2.42 3.85
CA GLU A 67 -10.37 3.78 3.66
C GLU A 67 -9.51 4.83 4.37
N GLU A 68 -9.01 4.52 5.55
CA GLU A 68 -8.11 5.39 6.31
C GLU A 68 -6.76 5.53 5.59
N VAL A 69 -6.20 4.44 5.06
CA VAL A 69 -4.99 4.46 4.22
C VAL A 69 -5.22 5.30 2.97
N LEU A 70 -6.36 5.13 2.27
CA LEU A 70 -6.66 5.92 1.07
C LEU A 70 -6.75 7.42 1.40
N SER A 71 -7.29 7.78 2.56
CA SER A 71 -7.36 9.15 3.03
C SER A 71 -5.97 9.71 3.33
N ALA A 72 -5.16 8.99 4.12
CA ALA A 72 -3.79 9.39 4.42
C ALA A 72 -2.92 9.54 3.16
N LEU A 73 -3.11 8.65 2.18
CA LEU A 73 -2.40 8.72 0.91
C LEU A 73 -2.78 9.94 0.06
N LYS A 74 -4.03 10.41 0.12
CA LYS A 74 -4.48 11.63 -0.58
C LYS A 74 -3.91 12.91 0.05
N GLU A 75 -3.62 12.91 1.35
CA GLU A 75 -3.01 14.07 2.02
C GLU A 75 -1.53 14.24 1.68
N TRP A 76 -0.84 13.15 1.33
CA TRP A 76 0.61 13.16 1.09
C TRP A 76 1.00 13.32 -0.38
N ILE A 77 0.04 13.24 -1.31
CA ILE A 77 0.25 13.16 -2.76
C ILE A 77 -0.59 14.22 -3.44
#